data_AF-A0A2M7KSQ2-F1
#
_entry.id   AF-A0A2M7KSQ2-F1
#
_cell.length_a   1.000
_cell.length_b   1.000
_cell.length_c   1.000
_cell.angle_alpha   90.00
_cell.angle_beta   90.00
_cell.angle_gamma   90.00
#
_symmetry.space_group_name_H-M   'P 1'
#
loop_
_entity.id
_entity.type
_entity.pdbx_description
1 polymer ?
#
loop_
_entity_poly.entity_id
_entity_poly.type
_entity_poly.pdbx_seq_one_letter_code
_entity_poly.pdbx_strand_id
1 'polypeptide(L)'
;EARPDARPDGGIRLMTRAVVGDERIYESAHIEMGTFDWKRVVFPARVPNDAATLTLLAGLQWATGKVWFDNVKVTLHRAPRAVAPRPAQTPVFKGHDLPRLRGVGVFDSIDEAGLRLLGQEWNANVIRWHLIRWRAQARGDLLDLAAYDQWLEDALKKLDAALPLCEKYGLMVVIDLHSPPGGDMAPGGYIGTRGGILTNAACQRRFVEVWEHLARRYKDCQAVWGYDLGNEPHETAVEDGLLDWEDLAVKTARAIRAIDADRAIIVEPPRGWGPAGLGTFLPLDIPNVVYSVHMYEPSAFTHQGVHEQRDKQPWVRKVGYPGEIEGKLWDKARLEAALKPAIDFQKTYGAHLFI
;
A
#
# COMPACT_ATOMS: atom_id res chain seq x y z
N GLU A 1 -6.89 -31.34 11.65
CA GLU A 1 -7.53 -31.06 12.96
C GLU A 1 -6.46 -30.45 13.86
N ALA A 2 -6.53 -29.15 14.14
CA ALA A 2 -5.63 -28.49 15.09
C ALA A 2 -6.46 -27.72 16.13
N ARG A 3 -6.15 -27.91 17.42
CA ARG A 3 -6.83 -27.24 18.55
C ARG A 3 -5.81 -26.40 19.33
N PRO A 4 -6.16 -25.17 19.76
CA PRO A 4 -5.25 -24.34 20.53
C PRO A 4 -5.02 -24.95 21.91
N ASP A 5 -3.78 -24.94 22.39
CA ASP A 5 -3.53 -25.02 23.82
C ASP A 5 -3.91 -23.68 24.47
N ALA A 6 -3.82 -23.54 25.79
CA ALA A 6 -4.26 -22.35 26.55
C ALA A 6 -3.53 -21.02 26.20
N ARG A 7 -2.82 -20.93 25.07
CA ARG A 7 -2.16 -19.74 24.57
C ARG A 7 -2.84 -19.20 23.29
N PRO A 8 -3.03 -17.87 23.19
CA PRO A 8 -3.69 -17.24 22.06
C PRO A 8 -2.90 -17.28 20.74
N ASP A 9 -1.60 -17.62 20.79
CA ASP A 9 -0.69 -17.70 19.66
C ASP A 9 -0.41 -19.15 19.20
N GLY A 10 -1.20 -20.13 19.64
CA GLY A 10 -1.10 -21.52 19.18
C GLY A 10 -1.72 -21.76 17.80
N GLY A 11 -1.08 -22.57 16.96
CA GLY A 11 -1.73 -23.10 15.77
C GLY A 11 -0.86 -23.83 14.74
N ILE A 12 -1.43 -24.03 13.54
CA ILE A 12 -0.71 -24.58 12.39
C ILE A 12 0.31 -23.53 11.92
N ARG A 13 1.53 -23.99 11.61
CA ARG A 13 2.62 -23.16 11.14
C ARG A 13 3.17 -23.69 9.83
N LEU A 14 3.30 -22.77 8.88
CA LEU A 14 4.20 -22.87 7.74
C LEU A 14 4.97 -21.55 7.73
N MET A 15 6.25 -21.60 8.04
CA MET A 15 7.04 -20.40 8.29
C MET A 15 8.50 -20.59 7.92
N THR A 16 9.19 -19.52 7.57
CA THR A 16 10.64 -19.50 7.43
C THR A 16 11.29 -18.85 8.64
N ARG A 17 12.50 -19.31 8.98
CA ARG A 17 13.40 -18.66 9.93
C ARG A 17 14.72 -18.34 9.24
N ALA A 18 15.02 -17.05 9.09
CA ALA A 18 16.34 -16.57 8.69
C ALA A 18 17.18 -16.24 9.93
N VAL A 19 18.48 -16.53 9.90
CA VAL A 19 19.44 -16.16 10.95
C VAL A 19 20.40 -15.12 10.41
N VAL A 20 20.45 -13.94 11.04
CA VAL A 20 21.32 -12.82 10.66
C VAL A 20 22.13 -12.40 11.89
N GLY A 21 23.40 -12.77 11.94
CA GLY A 21 24.17 -12.67 13.19
C GLY A 21 23.47 -13.41 14.32
N ASP A 22 23.13 -12.70 15.40
CA ASP A 22 22.38 -13.23 16.54
C ASP A 22 20.85 -13.06 16.41
N GLU A 23 20.38 -12.36 15.38
CA GLU A 23 18.96 -12.12 15.16
C GLU A 23 18.29 -13.26 14.39
N ARG A 24 16.99 -13.45 14.67
CA ARG A 24 16.14 -14.44 14.01
C ARG A 24 14.93 -13.74 13.42
N ILE A 25 14.81 -13.78 12.10
CA ILE A 25 13.70 -13.20 11.36
C ILE A 25 12.75 -14.32 10.97
N TYR A 26 11.46 -14.13 11.25
CA TYR A 26 10.42 -15.10 10.98
C TYR A 26 9.38 -14.52 10.04
N GLU A 27 9.09 -15.27 8.98
CA GLU A 27 8.00 -14.98 8.05
C GLU A 27 7.07 -16.18 8.05
N SER A 28 5.77 -15.98 8.14
CA SER A 28 4.82 -17.07 8.30
C SER A 28 3.55 -16.86 7.49
N ALA A 29 2.98 -17.97 7.01
CA ALA A 29 1.66 -17.96 6.45
C ALA A 29 0.59 -17.82 7.54
N HIS A 30 -0.47 -17.07 7.24
CA HIS A 30 -1.68 -17.12 8.04
C HIS A 30 -2.48 -18.37 7.68
N ILE A 31 -2.67 -19.26 8.65
CA ILE A 31 -3.42 -20.51 8.49
C ILE A 31 -4.47 -20.56 9.60
N GLU A 32 -5.73 -20.73 9.19
CA GLU A 32 -6.86 -20.87 10.11
C GLU A 32 -6.72 -22.12 10.98
N MET A 33 -7.31 -22.09 12.16
CA MET A 33 -7.35 -23.23 13.08
C MET A 33 -8.59 -24.10 12.83
N GLY A 34 -8.53 -25.36 13.28
CA GLY A 34 -9.66 -26.29 13.23
C GLY A 34 -9.48 -27.45 12.25
N THR A 35 -10.60 -27.90 11.69
CA THR A 35 -10.66 -29.00 10.73
C THR A 35 -11.19 -28.46 9.41
N PHE A 36 -10.39 -28.64 8.36
CA PHE A 36 -10.68 -28.22 7.00
C PHE A 36 -10.02 -29.21 6.05
N ASP A 37 -10.53 -29.27 4.82
CA ASP A 37 -9.92 -30.05 3.73
C ASP A 37 -8.67 -29.34 3.19
N TRP A 38 -7.95 -29.94 2.24
CA TRP A 38 -6.77 -29.36 1.62
C TRP A 38 -6.97 -27.90 1.21
N LYS A 39 -6.14 -27.01 1.77
CA LYS A 39 -6.13 -25.58 1.46
C LYS A 39 -4.76 -25.21 0.92
N ARG A 40 -4.75 -24.50 -0.20
CA ARG A 40 -3.50 -23.93 -0.74
C ARG A 40 -3.06 -22.77 0.13
N VAL A 41 -1.79 -22.79 0.53
CA VAL A 41 -1.17 -21.77 1.38
C VAL A 41 0.09 -21.25 0.69
N VAL A 42 0.19 -19.94 0.55
CA VAL A 42 1.32 -19.24 -0.04
C VAL A 42 1.67 -18.07 0.88
N PHE A 43 2.97 -17.84 1.08
CA PHE A 43 3.47 -16.67 1.79
C PHE A 43 4.85 -16.29 1.22
N PRO A 44 5.16 -14.99 1.09
CA PRO A 44 6.48 -14.54 0.71
C PRO A 44 7.42 -14.59 1.93
N ALA A 45 8.69 -14.88 1.69
CA ALA A 45 9.73 -14.81 2.70
C ALA A 45 10.93 -14.02 2.14
N ARG A 46 11.30 -12.91 2.79
CA ARG A 46 12.52 -12.19 2.43
C ARG A 46 13.72 -12.84 3.10
N VAL A 47 14.76 -13.09 2.33
CA VAL A 47 16.03 -13.58 2.84
C VAL A 47 16.99 -12.38 2.89
N PRO A 48 17.43 -11.95 4.08
CA PRO A 48 18.47 -10.93 4.21
C PRO A 48 19.75 -11.34 3.47
N ASN A 49 20.46 -10.37 2.90
CA ASN A 49 21.66 -10.63 2.10
C ASN A 49 22.79 -11.30 2.91
N ASP A 50 22.80 -11.07 4.22
CA ASP A 50 23.76 -11.58 5.20
C ASP A 50 23.18 -12.74 6.04
N ALA A 51 22.04 -13.31 5.62
CA ALA A 51 21.47 -14.47 6.29
C ALA A 51 22.40 -15.69 6.17
N ALA A 52 22.83 -16.23 7.30
CA ALA A 52 23.69 -17.42 7.35
C ALA A 52 22.91 -18.69 6.98
N THR A 53 21.64 -18.76 7.39
CA THR A 53 20.76 -19.89 7.13
C THR A 53 19.32 -19.45 6.95
N LEU A 54 18.60 -20.13 6.07
CA LEU A 54 17.14 -20.08 5.97
C LEU A 54 16.58 -21.49 6.26
N THR A 55 15.65 -21.60 7.20
CA THR A 55 14.98 -22.87 7.53
C THR A 55 13.49 -22.75 7.26
N LEU A 56 12.91 -23.65 6.47
CA LEU A 56 11.46 -23.82 6.38
C LEU A 56 10.99 -24.73 7.53
N LEU A 57 10.01 -24.27 8.29
CA LEU A 57 9.40 -24.94 9.43
C LEU A 57 7.92 -25.17 9.12
N ALA A 58 7.47 -26.41 9.24
CA ALA A 58 6.08 -26.81 9.04
C ALA A 58 5.63 -27.71 10.19
N GLY A 59 4.48 -27.42 10.81
CA GLY A 59 3.98 -28.23 11.92
C GLY A 59 2.93 -27.54 12.78
N LEU A 60 2.80 -28.01 14.01
CA LEU A 60 1.96 -27.41 15.05
C LEU A 60 2.83 -26.67 16.06
N GLN A 61 2.44 -25.46 16.44
CA GLN A 61 3.08 -24.68 17.49
C GLN A 61 2.05 -24.41 18.58
N TRP A 62 2.33 -24.86 19.81
CA TRP A 62 1.42 -24.70 20.97
C TRP A 62 -0.04 -25.09 20.66
N ALA A 63 -0.16 -26.18 19.89
CA ALA A 63 -1.43 -26.72 19.44
C ALA A 63 -1.32 -28.25 19.34
N THR A 64 -2.44 -28.93 19.54
CA THR A 64 -2.54 -30.39 19.45
C THR A 64 -3.37 -30.81 18.24
N GLY A 65 -3.10 -32.02 17.71
CA GLY A 65 -3.86 -32.62 16.62
C GLY A 65 -2.98 -33.18 15.50
N LYS A 66 -3.54 -33.23 14.28
CA LYS A 66 -2.87 -33.75 13.07
C LYS A 66 -2.99 -32.74 11.92
N VAL A 67 -1.87 -32.52 11.25
CA VAL A 67 -1.74 -31.69 10.06
C VAL A 67 -0.87 -32.42 9.04
N TRP A 68 -1.21 -32.30 7.76
CA TRP A 68 -0.44 -32.81 6.65
C TRP A 68 -0.07 -31.64 5.74
N PHE A 69 1.12 -31.71 5.18
CA PHE A 69 1.62 -30.77 4.17
C PHE A 69 2.00 -31.59 2.95
N ASP A 70 1.56 -31.15 1.78
CA ASP A 70 1.87 -31.79 0.51
C ASP A 70 2.15 -30.74 -0.56
N ASN A 71 2.86 -31.12 -1.62
CA ASN A 71 3.26 -30.25 -2.74
C ASN A 71 4.00 -28.97 -2.29
N VAL A 72 4.85 -29.08 -1.27
CA VAL A 72 5.64 -27.95 -0.76
C VAL A 72 6.66 -27.53 -1.82
N LYS A 73 6.49 -26.32 -2.34
CA LYS A 73 7.39 -25.70 -3.33
C LYS A 73 8.01 -24.44 -2.75
N VAL A 74 9.31 -24.25 -2.98
CA VAL A 74 10.01 -23.00 -2.71
C VAL A 74 10.49 -22.45 -4.04
N THR A 75 10.05 -21.24 -4.38
CA THR A 75 10.46 -20.53 -5.60
C THR A 75 11.25 -19.29 -5.24
N LEU A 76 12.34 -19.06 -5.97
CA LEU A 76 13.01 -17.76 -5.93
C LEU A 76 12.20 -16.81 -6.79
N HIS A 77 11.41 -15.96 -6.14
CA HIS A 77 10.58 -14.98 -6.84
C HIS A 77 11.42 -13.81 -7.39
N ARG A 78 12.26 -13.21 -6.53
CA ARG A 78 13.15 -12.10 -6.88
C ARG A 78 14.55 -12.36 -6.37
N ALA A 79 15.53 -12.29 -7.28
CA ALA A 79 16.95 -12.28 -6.91
C ALA A 79 17.31 -10.95 -6.22
N PRO A 80 18.31 -10.94 -5.31
CA PRO A 80 18.80 -9.70 -4.72
C PRO A 80 19.16 -8.68 -5.81
N ARG A 81 18.57 -7.48 -5.72
CA ARG A 81 18.93 -6.33 -6.55
C ARG A 81 19.66 -5.31 -5.68
N ALA A 82 20.66 -4.65 -6.26
CA ALA A 82 21.31 -3.50 -5.66
C ALA A 82 21.14 -2.33 -6.63
N VAL A 83 20.59 -1.22 -6.12
CA VAL A 83 20.61 0.05 -6.84
C VAL A 83 21.73 0.88 -6.26
N ALA A 84 22.62 1.38 -7.12
CA ALA A 84 23.68 2.26 -6.69
C ALA A 84 23.07 3.53 -6.04
N PRO A 85 23.60 3.98 -4.88
CA PRO A 85 23.22 5.27 -4.34
C PRO A 85 23.38 6.36 -5.40
N ARG A 86 22.33 7.17 -5.55
CA ARG A 86 22.30 8.31 -6.47
C ARG A 86 21.76 9.50 -5.71
N PRO A 87 22.62 10.32 -5.08
CA PRO A 87 22.19 11.52 -4.42
C PRO A 87 21.39 12.43 -5.36
N ALA A 88 20.46 13.20 -4.80
CA ALA A 88 19.63 14.14 -5.52
C ALA A 88 20.46 15.04 -6.47
N GLN A 89 20.23 14.92 -7.77
CA GLN A 89 20.66 15.94 -8.71
C GLN A 89 19.75 17.15 -8.52
N THR A 90 20.32 18.34 -8.42
CA THR A 90 19.55 19.57 -8.25
C THR A 90 19.23 20.13 -9.64
N PRO A 91 17.95 20.42 -9.97
CA PRO A 91 16.76 20.26 -9.13
C PRO A 91 16.23 18.81 -9.12
N VAL A 92 15.74 18.36 -7.96
CA VAL A 92 14.98 17.09 -7.85
C VAL A 92 13.70 17.22 -8.65
N PHE A 93 13.32 16.17 -9.39
CA PHE A 93 12.04 16.13 -10.09
C PHE A 93 10.88 16.35 -9.11
N LYS A 94 10.07 17.38 -9.38
CA LYS A 94 8.84 17.68 -8.63
C LYS A 94 7.57 17.41 -9.45
N GLY A 95 7.66 17.51 -10.78
CA GLY A 95 6.51 17.48 -11.67
C GLY A 95 5.65 18.76 -11.61
N HIS A 96 6.12 19.82 -10.95
CA HIS A 96 5.44 21.11 -10.83
C HIS A 96 6.42 22.22 -10.42
N ASP A 97 6.03 23.47 -10.64
CA ASP A 97 6.79 24.66 -10.21
C ASP A 97 6.31 25.26 -8.89
N LEU A 98 5.27 24.68 -8.29
CA LEU A 98 4.77 25.11 -6.99
C LEU A 98 5.81 24.93 -5.86
N PRO A 99 5.66 25.67 -4.75
CA PRO A 99 6.26 25.28 -3.47
C PRO A 99 5.84 23.86 -3.06
N ARG A 100 6.26 23.43 -1.86
CA ARG A 100 5.87 22.11 -1.33
C ARG A 100 4.36 21.89 -1.44
N LEU A 101 3.97 20.73 -1.97
CA LEU A 101 2.58 20.33 -2.00
C LEU A 101 2.07 20.11 -0.57
N ARG A 102 0.89 20.66 -0.28
CA ARG A 102 0.22 20.63 1.02
C ARG A 102 -1.28 20.56 0.76
N GLY A 103 -1.91 19.52 1.26
CA GLY A 103 -3.27 19.19 0.88
C GLY A 103 -3.93 18.18 1.77
N VAL A 104 -4.98 17.57 1.24
CA VAL A 104 -5.81 16.56 1.92
C VAL A 104 -6.19 15.45 0.93
N GLY A 105 -6.44 14.26 1.47
CA GLY A 105 -7.17 13.22 0.74
C GLY A 105 -8.65 13.60 0.65
N VAL A 106 -9.24 13.42 -0.53
CA VAL A 106 -10.66 13.69 -0.79
C VAL A 106 -11.32 12.48 -1.42
N PHE A 107 -12.63 12.37 -1.18
CA PHE A 107 -13.49 11.36 -1.78
C PHE A 107 -14.48 12.00 -2.73
N ASP A 108 -15.34 11.18 -3.31
CA ASP A 108 -16.37 11.54 -4.28
C ASP A 108 -17.52 12.42 -3.74
N SER A 109 -17.42 12.91 -2.51
CA SER A 109 -18.43 13.72 -1.82
C SER A 109 -18.05 15.19 -1.66
N ILE A 110 -16.86 15.61 -2.10
CA ILE A 110 -16.46 17.02 -2.03
C ILE A 110 -17.20 17.85 -3.09
N ASP A 111 -17.70 19.02 -2.70
CA ASP A 111 -18.39 19.96 -3.58
C ASP A 111 -17.52 21.18 -3.94
N GLU A 112 -18.05 22.07 -4.79
CA GLU A 112 -17.34 23.28 -5.21
C GLU A 112 -16.98 24.17 -4.01
N ALA A 113 -17.84 24.26 -3.00
CA ALA A 113 -17.60 25.06 -1.80
C ALA A 113 -16.39 24.52 -1.01
N GLY A 114 -16.27 23.20 -0.87
CA GLY A 114 -15.13 22.53 -0.28
C GLY A 114 -13.84 22.75 -1.08
N LEU A 115 -13.88 22.60 -2.40
CA LEU A 115 -12.71 22.87 -3.26
C LEU A 115 -12.25 24.32 -3.17
N ARG A 116 -13.19 25.28 -3.19
CA ARG A 116 -12.90 26.71 -3.01
C ARG A 116 -12.27 26.99 -1.65
N LEU A 117 -12.84 26.44 -0.57
CA LEU A 117 -12.32 26.60 0.80
C LEU A 117 -10.87 26.10 0.89
N LEU A 118 -10.61 24.90 0.37
CA LEU A 118 -9.27 24.31 0.36
C LEU A 118 -8.27 25.18 -0.41
N GLY A 119 -8.57 25.53 -1.66
CA GLY A 119 -7.63 26.23 -2.53
C GLY A 119 -7.43 27.70 -2.18
N GLN A 120 -8.51 28.40 -1.83
CA GLN A 120 -8.51 29.87 -1.75
C GLN A 120 -8.45 30.42 -0.32
N GLU A 121 -8.91 29.66 0.69
CA GLU A 121 -8.93 30.13 2.08
C GLU A 121 -7.89 29.41 2.92
N TRP A 122 -7.77 28.08 2.77
CA TRP A 122 -6.79 27.28 3.52
C TRP A 122 -5.42 27.17 2.85
N ASN A 123 -5.31 27.67 1.61
CA ASN A 123 -4.09 27.66 0.81
C ASN A 123 -3.51 26.25 0.62
N ALA A 124 -4.39 25.24 0.48
CA ALA A 124 -4.00 23.96 -0.07
C ALA A 124 -3.70 24.11 -1.56
N ASN A 125 -2.74 23.35 -2.06
CA ASN A 125 -2.34 23.38 -3.48
C ASN A 125 -2.37 21.99 -4.14
N VAL A 126 -2.78 20.96 -3.39
CA VAL A 126 -3.01 19.61 -3.91
C VAL A 126 -4.19 18.96 -3.19
N ILE A 127 -4.89 18.07 -3.89
CA ILE A 127 -5.78 17.08 -3.31
C ILE A 127 -5.39 15.69 -3.81
N ARG A 128 -5.53 14.67 -2.95
CA ARG A 128 -5.41 13.26 -3.34
C ARG A 128 -6.82 12.69 -3.52
N TRP A 129 -7.25 12.52 -4.77
CA TRP A 129 -8.58 12.05 -5.11
C TRP A 129 -8.63 10.53 -5.09
N HIS A 130 -9.33 9.97 -4.09
CA HIS A 130 -9.41 8.54 -3.90
C HIS A 130 -10.50 7.92 -4.79
N LEU A 131 -10.10 7.08 -5.74
CA LEU A 131 -10.98 6.16 -6.45
C LEU A 131 -11.24 4.93 -5.56
N ILE A 132 -12.14 5.11 -4.59
CA ILE A 132 -12.41 4.16 -3.49
C ILE A 132 -13.86 3.66 -3.50
N ARG A 133 -14.13 2.62 -2.71
CA ARG A 133 -15.46 2.06 -2.43
C ARG A 133 -16.03 1.21 -3.56
N TRP A 134 -15.15 0.65 -4.40
CA TRP A 134 -15.52 -0.57 -5.11
C TRP A 134 -15.85 -1.66 -4.08
N ARG A 135 -17.03 -2.28 -4.23
CA ARG A 135 -17.49 -3.38 -3.39
C ARG A 135 -17.90 -4.51 -4.32
N ALA A 136 -17.35 -5.70 -4.13
CA ALA A 136 -17.85 -6.88 -4.82
C ALA A 136 -19.32 -7.13 -4.42
N GLN A 137 -20.18 -7.41 -5.42
CA GLN A 137 -21.63 -7.53 -5.19
C GLN A 137 -22.01 -8.76 -4.36
N ALA A 138 -21.11 -9.75 -4.22
CA ALA A 138 -21.28 -10.91 -3.34
C ALA A 138 -19.95 -11.34 -2.70
N ARG A 139 -20.00 -11.99 -1.52
CA ARG A 139 -18.82 -12.63 -0.90
C ARG A 139 -18.37 -13.79 -1.79
N GLY A 140 -17.35 -13.56 -2.61
CA GLY A 140 -16.71 -14.60 -3.42
C GLY A 140 -16.45 -14.22 -4.88
N ASP A 141 -17.17 -13.23 -5.43
CA ASP A 141 -16.95 -12.79 -6.81
C ASP A 141 -16.17 -11.47 -6.87
N LEU A 142 -14.90 -11.53 -6.43
CA LEU A 142 -13.96 -10.41 -6.44
C LEU A 142 -13.51 -10.00 -7.86
N LEU A 143 -14.05 -10.66 -8.90
CA LEU A 143 -13.54 -10.66 -10.27
C LEU A 143 -14.57 -10.24 -11.31
N ASP A 144 -15.71 -9.66 -10.92
CA ASP A 144 -16.63 -9.06 -11.89
C ASP A 144 -16.00 -7.78 -12.47
N LEU A 145 -15.18 -7.97 -13.50
CA LEU A 145 -14.46 -6.90 -14.19
C LEU A 145 -15.41 -5.97 -14.96
N ALA A 146 -16.57 -6.47 -15.41
CA ALA A 146 -17.54 -5.64 -16.12
C ALA A 146 -18.23 -4.67 -15.15
N ALA A 147 -18.65 -5.16 -13.99
CA ALA A 147 -19.19 -4.28 -12.94
C ALA A 147 -18.12 -3.33 -12.38
N TYR A 148 -16.86 -3.78 -12.30
CA TYR A 148 -15.74 -2.92 -11.95
C TYR A 148 -15.56 -1.76 -12.94
N ASP A 149 -15.57 -2.06 -14.24
CA ASP A 149 -15.45 -1.03 -15.29
C ASP A 149 -16.58 -0.01 -15.21
N GLN A 150 -17.82 -0.47 -14.98
CA GLN A 150 -18.96 0.42 -14.80
C GLN A 150 -18.82 1.33 -13.58
N TRP A 151 -18.41 0.76 -12.43
CA TRP A 151 -18.13 1.55 -11.23
C TRP A 151 -17.03 2.58 -11.47
N LEU A 152 -15.94 2.18 -12.13
CA LEU A 152 -14.81 3.05 -12.41
C LEU A 152 -15.26 4.23 -13.27
N GLU A 153 -15.98 3.99 -14.37
CA GLU A 153 -16.50 5.07 -15.22
C GLU A 153 -17.41 6.05 -14.45
N ASP A 154 -18.24 5.56 -13.53
CA ASP A 154 -19.09 6.43 -12.70
C ASP A 154 -18.28 7.23 -11.66
N ALA A 155 -17.19 6.67 -11.13
CA ALA A 155 -16.24 7.40 -10.30
C ALA A 155 -15.47 8.47 -11.11
N LEU A 156 -15.07 8.16 -12.34
CA LEU A 156 -14.35 9.07 -13.22
C LEU A 156 -15.19 10.25 -13.67
N LYS A 157 -16.51 10.07 -13.93
CA LYS A 157 -17.41 11.21 -14.23
C LYS A 157 -17.42 12.26 -13.12
N LYS A 158 -17.31 11.83 -11.85
CA LYS A 158 -17.25 12.76 -10.71
C LYS A 158 -15.91 13.50 -10.67
N LEU A 159 -14.81 12.82 -10.94
CA LEU A 159 -13.50 13.44 -11.08
C LEU A 159 -13.48 14.45 -12.24
N ASP A 160 -14.01 14.06 -13.41
CA ASP A 160 -14.10 14.93 -14.59
C ASP A 160 -14.86 16.24 -14.28
N ALA A 161 -15.94 16.15 -13.51
CA ALA A 161 -16.69 17.33 -13.06
C ALA A 161 -15.91 18.21 -12.07
N ALA A 162 -15.04 17.61 -11.25
CA ALA A 162 -14.25 18.32 -10.25
C ALA A 162 -12.99 18.98 -10.84
N LEU A 163 -12.39 18.42 -11.90
CA LEU A 163 -11.12 18.89 -12.46
C LEU A 163 -11.11 20.37 -12.87
N PRO A 164 -12.14 20.91 -13.58
CA PRO A 164 -12.19 22.34 -13.89
C PRO A 164 -12.26 23.24 -12.64
N LEU A 165 -12.90 22.77 -11.57
CA LEU A 165 -12.97 23.48 -10.31
C LEU A 165 -11.63 23.44 -9.57
N CYS A 166 -10.92 22.31 -9.62
CA CYS A 166 -9.58 22.21 -9.08
C CYS A 166 -8.63 23.19 -9.77
N GLU A 167 -8.67 23.26 -11.10
CA GLU A 167 -7.90 24.24 -11.87
C GLU A 167 -8.27 25.68 -11.50
N LYS A 168 -9.58 26.00 -11.48
CA LYS A 168 -10.11 27.32 -11.08
C LYS A 168 -9.62 27.76 -9.70
N TYR A 169 -9.46 26.84 -8.75
CA TYR A 169 -9.07 27.13 -7.38
C TYR A 169 -7.59 26.86 -7.06
N GLY A 170 -6.77 26.55 -8.06
CA GLY A 170 -5.33 26.37 -7.90
C GLY A 170 -4.94 25.06 -7.18
N LEU A 171 -5.80 24.04 -7.27
CA LEU A 171 -5.57 22.72 -6.70
C LEU A 171 -5.04 21.76 -7.76
N MET A 172 -3.84 21.22 -7.54
CA MET A 172 -3.39 20.05 -8.27
C MET A 172 -4.11 18.79 -7.76
N VAL A 173 -4.19 17.75 -8.59
CA VAL A 173 -4.89 16.49 -8.29
C VAL A 173 -3.94 15.32 -8.43
N VAL A 174 -3.81 14.53 -7.36
CA VAL A 174 -3.29 13.15 -7.44
C VAL A 174 -4.48 12.23 -7.66
N ILE A 175 -4.46 11.44 -8.72
CA ILE A 175 -5.45 10.38 -8.91
C ILE A 175 -4.92 9.13 -8.20
N ASP A 176 -5.61 8.69 -7.15
CA ASP A 176 -5.26 7.51 -6.36
C ASP A 176 -6.21 6.35 -6.65
N LEU A 177 -5.67 5.25 -7.17
CA LEU A 177 -6.44 4.01 -7.34
C LEU A 177 -6.52 3.24 -6.03
N HIS A 178 -7.38 3.75 -5.14
CA HIS A 178 -7.57 3.20 -3.81
C HIS A 178 -8.23 1.82 -3.80
N SER A 179 -9.05 1.56 -4.82
CA SER A 179 -9.73 0.29 -5.05
C SER A 179 -9.32 -0.34 -6.39
N PRO A 180 -8.17 -1.03 -6.44
CA PRO A 180 -7.73 -1.72 -7.65
C PRO A 180 -8.56 -2.99 -7.93
N PRO A 181 -8.56 -3.49 -9.18
CA PRO A 181 -9.26 -4.71 -9.54
C PRO A 181 -8.69 -5.92 -8.78
N GLY A 182 -9.59 -6.73 -8.22
CA GLY A 182 -9.25 -7.98 -7.55
C GLY A 182 -8.49 -7.85 -6.24
N GLY A 183 -8.45 -6.68 -5.60
CA GLY A 183 -7.91 -6.54 -4.25
C GLY A 183 -8.72 -7.29 -3.18
N ASP A 184 -8.20 -7.33 -1.95
CA ASP A 184 -8.89 -7.92 -0.80
C ASP A 184 -9.81 -6.90 -0.12
N MET A 185 -10.80 -7.43 0.60
CA MET A 185 -11.70 -6.64 1.44
C MET A 185 -10.94 -5.93 2.57
N ALA A 186 -10.89 -4.60 2.51
CA ALA A 186 -10.32 -3.74 3.53
C ALA A 186 -11.28 -3.53 4.72
N PRO A 187 -10.76 -3.15 5.91
CA PRO A 187 -11.57 -2.63 7.01
C PRO A 187 -12.43 -1.45 6.52
N GLY A 188 -13.76 -1.59 6.56
CA GLY A 188 -14.71 -0.63 5.95
C GLY A 188 -15.54 -1.21 4.80
N GLY A 189 -15.19 -2.42 4.35
CA GLY A 189 -16.01 -3.22 3.46
C GLY A 189 -15.89 -2.86 1.97
N TYR A 190 -14.80 -2.21 1.57
CA TYR A 190 -14.44 -1.96 0.18
C TYR A 190 -13.20 -2.78 -0.20
N ILE A 191 -12.92 -2.88 -1.50
CA ILE A 191 -11.75 -3.57 -2.03
C ILE A 191 -10.53 -2.63 -1.99
N GLY A 192 -9.42 -3.06 -1.37
CA GLY A 192 -8.15 -2.34 -1.33
C GLY A 192 -7.00 -3.15 -1.93
N THR A 193 -5.81 -2.57 -2.06
CA THR A 193 -4.64 -3.16 -2.78
C THR A 193 -4.00 -4.38 -2.12
N ARG A 194 -4.59 -4.96 -1.08
CA ARG A 194 -4.03 -6.12 -0.36
C ARG A 194 -4.31 -7.42 -1.14
N GLY A 195 -3.31 -8.30 -1.22
CA GLY A 195 -3.40 -9.73 -1.56
C GLY A 195 -3.89 -10.14 -2.96
N GLY A 196 -5.04 -9.67 -3.41
CA GLY A 196 -5.69 -10.30 -4.57
C GLY A 196 -5.16 -9.87 -5.94
N ILE A 197 -4.64 -8.65 -6.09
CA ILE A 197 -4.02 -8.21 -7.37
C ILE A 197 -2.75 -9.01 -7.72
N LEU A 198 -2.02 -9.50 -6.72
CA LEU A 198 -0.75 -10.22 -6.89
C LEU A 198 -0.92 -11.73 -7.07
N THR A 199 -2.15 -12.23 -6.95
CA THR A 199 -2.46 -13.66 -7.02
C THR A 199 -3.36 -14.04 -8.20
N ASN A 200 -3.79 -13.07 -9.02
CA ASN A 200 -4.65 -13.31 -10.18
C ASN A 200 -4.13 -12.60 -11.45
N ALA A 201 -3.85 -13.37 -12.49
CA ALA A 201 -3.33 -12.87 -13.76
C ALA A 201 -4.29 -11.89 -14.48
N ALA A 202 -5.59 -12.12 -14.40
CA ALA A 202 -6.59 -11.23 -15.00
C ALA A 202 -6.64 -9.89 -14.27
N CYS A 203 -6.47 -9.87 -12.95
CA CYS A 203 -6.38 -8.64 -12.16
C CYS A 203 -5.13 -7.83 -12.49
N GLN A 204 -3.96 -8.46 -12.62
CA GLN A 204 -2.74 -7.74 -13.03
C GLN A 204 -2.88 -7.12 -14.43
N ARG A 205 -3.47 -7.87 -15.38
CA ARG A 205 -3.75 -7.32 -16.72
C ARG A 205 -4.71 -6.14 -16.63
N ARG A 206 -5.83 -6.30 -15.92
CA ARG A 206 -6.83 -5.24 -15.77
C ARG A 206 -6.26 -4.02 -15.05
N PHE A 207 -5.40 -4.18 -14.05
CA PHE A 207 -4.75 -3.06 -13.38
C PHE A 207 -3.92 -2.21 -14.35
N VAL A 208 -3.14 -2.84 -15.23
CA VAL A 208 -2.40 -2.12 -16.28
C VAL A 208 -3.38 -1.44 -17.26
N GLU A 209 -4.42 -2.15 -17.70
CA GLU A 209 -5.44 -1.60 -18.62
C GLU A 209 -6.16 -0.37 -18.04
N VAL A 210 -6.51 -0.41 -16.74
CA VAL A 210 -7.10 0.71 -16.00
C VAL A 210 -6.17 1.91 -16.02
N TRP A 211 -4.89 1.71 -15.69
CA TRP A 211 -3.92 2.81 -15.68
C TRP A 211 -3.64 3.38 -17.07
N GLU A 212 -3.61 2.56 -18.11
CA GLU A 212 -3.57 3.05 -19.48
C GLU A 212 -4.81 3.88 -19.84
N HIS A 213 -6.01 3.45 -19.40
CA HIS A 213 -7.24 4.21 -19.59
C HIS A 213 -7.17 5.57 -18.90
N LEU A 214 -6.77 5.61 -17.62
CA LEU A 214 -6.61 6.85 -16.85
C LEU A 214 -5.58 7.79 -17.50
N ALA A 215 -4.44 7.25 -17.93
CA ALA A 215 -3.41 8.03 -18.62
C ALA A 215 -3.94 8.64 -19.92
N ARG A 216 -4.65 7.87 -20.76
CA ARG A 216 -5.24 8.39 -22.01
C ARG A 216 -6.28 9.48 -21.73
N ARG A 217 -7.08 9.31 -20.68
CA ARG A 217 -8.16 10.25 -20.32
C ARG A 217 -7.62 11.58 -19.78
N TYR A 218 -6.56 11.54 -18.97
CA TYR A 218 -6.12 12.68 -18.18
C TYR A 218 -4.79 13.31 -18.60
N LYS A 219 -4.08 12.77 -19.59
CA LYS A 219 -2.76 13.29 -20.01
C LYS A 219 -2.75 14.79 -20.30
N ASP A 220 -3.84 15.32 -20.88
CA ASP A 220 -3.93 16.72 -21.29
C ASP A 220 -4.56 17.62 -20.18
N CYS A 221 -5.01 17.05 -19.07
CA CYS A 221 -5.66 17.77 -17.96
C CYS A 221 -4.63 18.46 -17.06
N GLN A 222 -4.51 19.79 -17.12
CA GLN A 222 -3.47 20.54 -16.39
C GLN A 222 -3.52 20.36 -14.88
N ALA A 223 -4.73 20.24 -14.30
CA ALA A 223 -4.90 20.05 -12.86
C ALA A 223 -4.30 18.72 -12.33
N VAL A 224 -4.14 17.68 -13.16
CA VAL A 224 -3.67 16.36 -12.68
C VAL A 224 -2.16 16.36 -12.46
N TRP A 225 -1.67 16.40 -11.23
CA TRP A 225 -0.22 16.32 -10.98
C TRP A 225 0.36 14.93 -11.30
N GLY A 226 -0.32 13.87 -10.85
CA GLY A 226 0.24 12.54 -10.92
C GLY A 226 -0.73 11.41 -10.62
N TYR A 227 -0.21 10.21 -10.82
CA TYR A 227 -0.91 8.94 -10.75
C TYR A 227 -0.36 8.12 -9.58
N ASP A 228 -1.13 7.96 -8.52
CA ASP A 228 -0.80 7.10 -7.38
C ASP A 228 -1.33 5.70 -7.64
N LEU A 229 -0.38 4.80 -7.97
CA LEU A 229 -0.67 3.52 -8.62
C LEU A 229 -1.57 2.60 -7.80
N GLY A 230 -1.47 2.68 -6.48
CA GLY A 230 -2.34 1.95 -5.59
C GLY A 230 -2.02 2.27 -4.14
N ASN A 231 -3.07 2.55 -3.38
CA ASN A 231 -2.97 2.86 -1.96
C ASN A 231 -2.61 1.64 -1.13
N GLU A 232 -1.62 1.79 -0.23
CA GLU A 232 -1.17 0.82 0.76
C GLU A 232 -1.10 -0.62 0.23
N PRO A 233 -0.31 -0.86 -0.83
CA PRO A 233 -0.08 -2.21 -1.33
C PRO A 233 0.44 -3.08 -0.18
N HIS A 234 -0.12 -4.28 -0.07
CA HIS A 234 0.32 -5.22 0.96
C HIS A 234 0.54 -6.59 0.32
N GLU A 235 1.81 -6.91 0.13
CA GLU A 235 2.25 -8.14 -0.50
C GLU A 235 2.19 -9.31 0.49
N THR A 236 0.99 -9.84 0.71
CA THR A 236 0.75 -11.04 1.54
C THR A 236 1.06 -12.34 0.82
N ALA A 237 0.96 -12.36 -0.51
CA ALA A 237 1.21 -13.50 -1.38
C ALA A 237 1.46 -13.02 -2.81
N VAL A 238 2.29 -13.76 -3.55
CA VAL A 238 2.48 -13.61 -4.99
C VAL A 238 2.34 -14.98 -5.61
N GLU A 239 1.47 -15.11 -6.61
CA GLU A 239 1.26 -16.37 -7.31
C GLU A 239 2.46 -16.68 -8.22
N ASP A 240 2.82 -17.97 -8.33
CA ASP A 240 3.94 -18.40 -9.17
C ASP A 240 3.70 -17.98 -10.63
N GLY A 241 4.69 -17.31 -11.23
CA GLY A 241 4.60 -16.75 -12.59
C GLY A 241 3.87 -15.41 -12.71
N LEU A 242 3.39 -14.81 -11.61
CA LEU A 242 2.87 -13.43 -11.60
C LEU A 242 3.91 -12.43 -11.10
N LEU A 243 3.66 -11.14 -11.33
CA LEU A 243 4.55 -10.08 -10.86
C LEU A 243 4.25 -9.78 -9.39
N ASP A 244 5.30 -9.49 -8.61
CA ASP A 244 5.11 -8.83 -7.32
C ASP A 244 4.73 -7.35 -7.51
N TRP A 245 4.52 -6.64 -6.41
CA TRP A 245 4.09 -5.24 -6.47
C TRP A 245 5.07 -4.33 -7.20
N GLU A 246 6.37 -4.47 -6.96
CA GLU A 246 7.38 -3.60 -7.57
C GLU A 246 7.49 -3.84 -9.09
N ASP A 247 7.52 -5.11 -9.53
CA ASP A 247 7.60 -5.41 -10.97
C ASP A 247 6.26 -5.08 -11.67
N LEU A 248 5.12 -5.20 -10.98
CA LEU A 248 3.83 -4.74 -11.48
C LEU A 248 3.80 -3.22 -11.61
N ALA A 249 4.27 -2.47 -10.60
CA ALA A 249 4.38 -1.02 -10.64
C ALA A 249 5.29 -0.55 -11.78
N VAL A 250 6.43 -1.20 -12.01
CA VAL A 250 7.32 -0.92 -13.16
C VAL A 250 6.60 -1.17 -14.48
N LYS A 251 5.90 -2.31 -14.62
CA LYS A 251 5.15 -2.63 -15.85
C LYS A 251 4.06 -1.61 -16.12
N THR A 252 3.26 -1.28 -15.11
CA THR A 252 2.20 -0.27 -15.19
C THR A 252 2.77 1.10 -15.52
N ALA A 253 3.85 1.51 -14.86
CA ALA A 253 4.48 2.79 -15.11
C ALA A 253 5.03 2.91 -16.55
N ARG A 254 5.60 1.84 -17.11
CA ARG A 254 6.02 1.82 -18.52
C ARG A 254 4.83 1.94 -19.48
N ALA A 255 3.71 1.31 -19.17
CA ALA A 255 2.49 1.42 -19.96
C ALA A 255 1.94 2.86 -19.93
N ILE A 256 1.91 3.49 -18.75
CA ILE A 256 1.57 4.91 -18.60
C ILE A 256 2.54 5.77 -19.41
N ARG A 257 3.86 5.55 -19.32
CA ARG A 257 4.88 6.34 -20.03
C ARG A 257 4.78 6.28 -21.55
N ALA A 258 4.22 5.21 -22.10
CA ALA A 258 3.93 5.11 -23.53
C ALA A 258 2.79 6.04 -23.98
N ILE A 259 2.00 6.57 -23.04
CA ILE A 259 0.84 7.45 -23.28
C ILE A 259 1.10 8.86 -22.75
N ASP A 260 1.70 8.95 -21.57
CA ASP A 260 2.01 10.17 -20.82
C ASP A 260 3.44 10.10 -20.26
N ALA A 261 4.35 10.78 -20.97
CA ALA A 261 5.79 10.74 -20.67
C ALA A 261 6.17 11.49 -19.38
N ASP A 262 5.36 12.44 -18.93
CA ASP A 262 5.83 13.51 -18.04
C ASP A 262 5.22 13.49 -16.63
N ARG A 263 3.95 13.08 -16.47
CA ARG A 263 3.26 13.14 -15.16
C ARG A 263 4.00 12.40 -14.06
N ALA A 264 3.88 12.87 -12.82
CA ALA A 264 4.43 12.14 -11.69
C ALA A 264 3.75 10.76 -11.57
N ILE A 265 4.54 9.70 -11.41
CA ILE A 265 4.04 8.37 -11.04
C ILE A 265 4.38 8.18 -9.58
N ILE A 266 3.36 8.03 -8.74
CA ILE A 266 3.49 7.88 -7.30
C ILE A 266 3.39 6.40 -6.96
N VAL A 267 4.37 5.91 -6.18
CA VAL A 267 4.45 4.50 -5.77
C VAL A 267 4.67 4.40 -4.26
N GLU A 268 3.87 3.56 -3.62
CA GLU A 268 3.98 3.23 -2.20
C GLU A 268 4.71 1.89 -1.99
N PRO A 269 5.45 1.71 -0.88
CA PRO A 269 6.12 0.47 -0.57
C PRO A 269 5.11 -0.64 -0.19
N PRO A 270 5.31 -1.91 -0.62
CA PRO A 270 4.36 -3.00 -0.40
C PRO A 270 4.44 -3.65 0.99
N ARG A 271 5.37 -3.19 1.84
CA ARG A 271 5.73 -3.81 3.12
C ARG A 271 5.71 -2.75 4.21
N GLY A 272 4.53 -2.57 4.80
CA GLY A 272 4.26 -1.49 5.73
C GLY A 272 3.87 -0.21 4.97
N TRP A 273 2.76 0.38 5.38
CA TRP A 273 2.20 1.60 4.81
C TRP A 273 3.04 2.84 5.11
N GLY A 274 3.83 2.81 6.18
CA GLY A 274 4.60 3.95 6.64
C GLY A 274 6.06 4.00 6.21
N PRO A 275 6.83 4.99 6.71
CA PRO A 275 8.21 5.23 6.33
C PRO A 275 9.12 4.00 6.41
N ALA A 276 8.89 3.14 7.40
CA ALA A 276 9.67 1.90 7.60
C ALA A 276 9.67 0.99 6.35
N GLY A 277 8.62 1.01 5.53
CA GLY A 277 8.57 0.24 4.29
C GLY A 277 9.65 0.63 3.29
N LEU A 278 10.08 1.90 3.29
CA LEU A 278 11.18 2.38 2.45
C LEU A 278 12.56 1.91 2.94
N GLY A 279 12.70 1.44 4.17
CA GLY A 279 13.99 1.00 4.71
C GLY A 279 14.60 -0.19 3.97
N THR A 280 13.76 -0.94 3.23
CA THR A 280 14.20 -2.10 2.45
C THR A 280 13.71 -2.08 0.99
N PHE A 281 13.06 -0.98 0.60
CA PHE A 281 12.57 -0.71 -0.75
C PHE A 281 13.70 -0.11 -1.60
N LEU A 282 13.66 -0.36 -2.91
CA LEU A 282 14.60 0.22 -3.87
C LEU A 282 13.84 1.11 -4.85
N PRO A 283 14.45 2.21 -5.34
CA PRO A 283 13.79 3.02 -6.34
C PRO A 283 13.56 2.22 -7.63
N LEU A 284 12.41 2.43 -8.25
CA LEU A 284 12.06 1.84 -9.53
C LEU A 284 12.90 2.45 -10.65
N ASP A 285 13.26 1.63 -11.63
CA ASP A 285 13.95 2.05 -12.86
C ASP A 285 12.94 2.68 -13.86
N ILE A 286 12.37 3.81 -13.45
CA ILE A 286 11.37 4.59 -14.17
C ILE A 286 11.64 6.08 -13.92
N PRO A 287 11.59 6.95 -14.96
CA PRO A 287 11.72 8.39 -14.76
C PRO A 287 10.49 8.99 -14.09
N ASN A 288 10.69 10.11 -13.38
CA ASN A 288 9.62 10.93 -12.81
C ASN A 288 8.76 10.18 -11.77
N VAL A 289 9.38 9.28 -11.00
CA VAL A 289 8.73 8.57 -9.88
C VAL A 289 8.84 9.38 -8.60
N VAL A 290 7.72 9.47 -7.89
CA VAL A 290 7.59 10.00 -6.53
C VAL A 290 7.23 8.83 -5.61
N TYR A 291 7.79 8.78 -4.41
CA TYR A 291 7.48 7.71 -3.46
C TYR A 291 6.60 8.25 -2.34
N SER A 292 5.51 7.56 -2.06
CA SER A 292 4.54 7.95 -1.03
C SER A 292 4.62 7.02 0.18
N VAL A 293 4.44 7.57 1.38
CA VAL A 293 4.33 6.82 2.64
C VAL A 293 3.26 7.44 3.53
N HIS A 294 2.53 6.62 4.26
CA HIS A 294 1.50 7.06 5.20
C HIS A 294 2.09 7.26 6.60
N MET A 295 1.85 8.41 7.23
CA MET A 295 2.38 8.73 8.55
C MET A 295 1.28 8.79 9.61
N TYR A 296 0.85 7.61 10.08
CA TYR A 296 -0.14 7.45 11.16
C TYR A 296 0.48 6.98 12.48
N GLU A 297 1.79 7.12 12.66
CA GLU A 297 2.47 6.71 13.89
C GLU A 297 2.34 7.79 14.99
N PRO A 298 2.00 7.43 16.25
CA PRO A 298 1.57 6.11 16.72
C PRO A 298 0.10 5.83 16.40
N SER A 299 -0.17 4.66 15.84
CA SER A 299 -1.53 4.26 15.43
C SER A 299 -2.53 4.29 16.58
N ALA A 300 -2.12 3.91 17.80
CA ALA A 300 -2.97 3.97 18.99
C ALA A 300 -3.45 5.39 19.33
N PHE A 301 -2.71 6.43 18.94
CA PHE A 301 -3.14 7.82 19.07
C PHE A 301 -3.96 8.29 17.87
N THR A 302 -3.51 8.03 16.64
CA THR A 302 -4.18 8.56 15.44
C THR A 302 -5.51 7.86 15.13
N HIS A 303 -5.68 6.61 15.57
CA HIS A 303 -6.87 5.79 15.31
C HIS A 303 -7.71 5.53 16.58
N GLN A 304 -7.45 6.24 17.68
CA GLN A 304 -8.31 6.17 18.87
C GLN A 304 -9.77 6.49 18.47
N GLY A 305 -10.71 5.62 18.83
CA GLY A 305 -12.13 5.76 18.47
C GLY A 305 -12.56 5.28 17.08
N VAL A 306 -11.67 4.78 16.20
CA VAL A 306 -12.03 4.35 14.82
C VAL A 306 -12.69 2.97 14.77
N HIS A 307 -12.44 2.10 15.77
CA HIS A 307 -13.03 0.75 15.87
C HIS A 307 -13.81 0.52 17.16
N GLU A 308 -13.91 1.53 18.00
CA GLU A 308 -14.70 1.47 19.22
C GLU A 308 -16.17 1.55 18.82
N GLN A 309 -16.95 0.51 19.15
CA GLN A 309 -18.38 0.72 19.36
C GLN A 309 -18.45 1.72 20.52
N ARG A 310 -18.61 3.02 20.18
CA ARG A 310 -18.62 4.17 21.10
C ARG A 310 -19.45 3.93 22.37
N ASP A 311 -20.41 3.01 22.30
CA ASP A 311 -21.36 2.70 23.35
C ASP A 311 -20.92 1.54 24.28
N LYS A 312 -19.87 0.76 23.94
CA LYS A 312 -19.53 -0.48 24.66
C LYS A 312 -18.19 -0.50 25.39
N GLN A 313 -17.33 0.52 25.23
CA GLN A 313 -16.00 0.52 25.87
C GLN A 313 -15.64 1.88 26.48
N PRO A 314 -16.29 2.29 27.60
CA PRO A 314 -15.97 3.54 28.30
C PRO A 314 -14.57 3.57 28.95
N TRP A 315 -13.84 2.46 28.92
CA TRP A 315 -12.51 2.30 29.52
C TRP A 315 -11.35 2.40 28.52
N VAL A 316 -11.60 2.67 27.24
CA VAL A 316 -10.48 2.87 26.31
C VAL A 316 -9.71 4.10 26.77
N ARG A 317 -8.48 3.84 27.21
CA ARG A 317 -7.57 4.84 27.75
C ARG A 317 -7.22 5.78 26.59
N LYS A 318 -7.82 6.97 26.58
CA LYS A 318 -7.43 8.05 25.67
C LYS A 318 -5.94 8.30 25.87
N VAL A 319 -5.16 8.03 24.84
CA VAL A 319 -3.72 8.27 24.84
C VAL A 319 -3.45 9.72 24.45
N GLY A 320 -2.49 10.35 25.12
CA GLY A 320 -2.09 11.73 24.85
C GLY A 320 -0.79 11.78 24.05
N TYR A 321 -0.60 12.87 23.30
CA TYR A 321 0.65 13.20 22.63
C TYR A 321 1.08 14.63 23.01
N PRO A 322 2.36 14.87 23.36
CA PRO A 322 3.39 13.87 23.66
C PRO A 322 3.04 13.03 24.89
N GLY A 323 3.48 11.78 24.96
CA GLY A 323 3.15 10.90 26.09
C GLY A 323 3.56 9.45 25.92
N GLU A 324 3.39 8.65 26.98
CA GLU A 324 3.60 7.20 26.90
C GLU A 324 2.40 6.54 26.22
N ILE A 325 2.68 5.81 25.13
CA ILE A 325 1.70 5.08 24.33
C ILE A 325 2.29 3.69 24.10
N GLU A 326 1.56 2.64 24.53
CA GLU A 326 2.00 1.24 24.42
C GLU A 326 3.41 0.99 25.00
N GLY A 327 3.69 1.54 26.19
CA GLY A 327 4.97 1.37 26.89
C GLY A 327 6.15 2.08 26.24
N LYS A 328 5.89 2.99 25.30
CA LYS A 328 6.88 3.78 24.57
C LYS A 328 6.58 5.26 24.74
N LEU A 329 7.58 6.06 25.12
CA LEU A 329 7.46 7.52 25.06
C LEU A 329 7.35 7.95 23.60
N TRP A 330 6.28 8.63 23.23
CA TRP A 330 6.09 9.26 21.93
C TRP A 330 6.16 10.77 22.07
N ASP A 331 7.14 11.36 21.39
CA ASP A 331 7.41 12.78 21.31
C ASP A 331 7.91 13.12 19.90
N LYS A 332 8.31 14.39 19.71
CA LYS A 332 8.84 14.86 18.42
C LYS A 332 10.05 14.05 17.95
N ALA A 333 10.98 13.74 18.86
CA ALA A 333 12.20 13.00 18.51
C ALA A 333 11.87 11.58 18.03
N ARG A 334 10.84 10.95 18.61
CA ARG A 334 10.37 9.64 18.12
C ARG A 334 9.67 9.71 16.78
N LEU A 335 8.89 10.76 16.51
CA LEU A 335 8.32 10.98 15.17
C LEU A 335 9.43 11.20 14.12
N GLU A 336 10.46 11.97 14.46
CA GLU A 336 11.65 12.15 13.60
C GLU A 336 12.36 10.81 13.35
N ALA A 337 12.50 9.96 14.36
CA ALA A 337 13.06 8.62 14.22
C ALA A 337 12.18 7.71 13.33
N ALA A 338 10.85 7.79 13.47
CA ALA A 338 9.91 7.04 12.65
C ALA A 338 9.97 7.44 11.16
N LEU A 339 10.20 8.73 10.86
CA LEU A 339 10.38 9.25 9.49
C LEU A 339 11.76 8.96 8.89
N LYS A 340 12.75 8.57 9.71
CA LYS A 340 14.14 8.41 9.29
C LYS A 340 14.31 7.50 8.06
N PRO A 341 13.64 6.35 7.93
CA PRO A 341 13.84 5.49 6.76
C PRO A 341 13.45 6.17 5.43
N ALA A 342 12.40 7.02 5.43
CA ALA A 342 12.03 7.80 4.26
C ALA A 342 13.10 8.88 3.96
N ILE A 343 13.57 9.60 4.98
CA ILE A 343 14.64 10.60 4.82
C ILE A 343 15.93 9.96 4.27
N ASP A 344 16.30 8.79 4.77
CA ASP A 344 17.47 8.05 4.30
C ASP A 344 17.29 7.59 2.85
N PHE A 345 16.10 7.09 2.48
CA PHE A 345 15.77 6.71 1.10
C PHE A 345 15.90 7.92 0.15
N GLN A 346 15.31 9.06 0.52
CA GLN A 346 15.44 10.31 -0.24
C GLN A 346 16.89 10.73 -0.42
N LYS A 347 17.70 10.72 0.64
CA LYS A 347 19.11 11.14 0.57
C LYS A 347 19.97 10.17 -0.25
N THR A 348 19.71 8.87 -0.12
CA THR A 348 20.48 7.82 -0.78
C THR A 348 20.21 7.77 -2.28
N TYR A 349 18.95 7.94 -2.68
CA TYR A 349 18.51 7.74 -4.07
C TYR A 349 18.04 9.02 -4.77
N GLY A 350 18.10 10.16 -4.10
CA GLY A 350 17.69 11.44 -4.68
C GLY A 350 16.20 11.49 -5.00
N ALA A 351 15.41 10.65 -4.33
CA ALA A 351 14.01 10.44 -4.61
C ALA A 351 13.14 11.60 -4.09
N HIS A 352 12.08 11.92 -4.82
CA HIS A 352 11.02 12.79 -4.33
C HIS A 352 10.07 11.98 -3.44
N LEU A 353 9.75 12.51 -2.26
CA LEU A 353 8.79 11.92 -1.34
C LEU A 353 7.50 12.74 -1.27
N PHE A 354 6.39 12.03 -1.14
CA PHE A 354 5.06 12.56 -0.86
C PHE A 354 4.51 11.89 0.41
N ILE A 355 3.76 12.63 1.23
CA ILE A 355 3.12 12.14 2.47
C ILE A 355 1.71 12.72 2.51
#